data_AF-F8QCL2-F1
#
_entry.id   AF-F8QCL2-F1
#
_cell.length_a   1.000
_cell.length_b   1.000
_cell.length_c   1.000
_cell.angle_alpha   90.00
_cell.angle_beta   90.00
_cell.angle_gamma   90.00
#
_symmetry.space_group_name_H-M   'P 1'
#
loop_
_entity.id
_entity.type
_entity.pdbx_description
1 polymer ?
#
loop_
_entity_poly.entity_id
_entity_poly.type
_entity_poly.pdbx_seq_one_letter_code
_entity_poly.pdbx_strand_id
1 'polypeptide(L)'
;MRSQFIRPASWPTRTASRKGIKRMMGRPLLIHHPLVPFTLNLAFKLSPLMEWWKILSAAVADKIFHVLLYVITATTLSPPSVKLDHAIFTGTTNGSVSAFLGIPYTQPPGTYDASVYGLICPQQTTRIPFGNLTAETEAILASVLLNASPQSEDCLTINVYKPANATPSSKLPVVVFKRVAAFLGDINFQGPRRFLLQARSGHQKTWSFLSKRMKDTPGLGAFHGSDIDIIYGSADMTDYLIRINWPQYKNETPSLLTFLDGSIPANITQDTYRKEGIEFVTQMMLDDPWQ
;
A
#
# COMPACT_ATOMS: atom_id res chain seq x y z
N MET A 1 -0.24 16.79 27.15
CA MET A 1 1.21 16.55 27.28
C MET A 1 1.91 17.20 26.09
N ARG A 2 2.94 18.02 26.35
CA ARG A 2 3.70 18.76 25.33
C ARG A 2 4.57 17.80 24.52
N SER A 3 4.52 17.87 23.18
CA SER A 3 5.42 17.14 22.29
C SER A 3 6.77 17.85 22.18
N GLN A 4 7.85 17.20 22.61
CA GLN A 4 9.21 17.64 22.34
C GLN A 4 9.61 17.17 20.93
N PHE A 5 9.91 18.12 20.04
CA PHE A 5 10.47 17.87 18.72
C PHE A 5 11.97 17.56 18.86
N ILE A 6 12.39 16.38 18.40
CA ILE A 6 13.80 16.00 18.24
C ILE A 6 14.30 16.62 16.92
N ARG A 7 15.38 17.40 16.97
CA ARG A 7 16.04 17.97 15.77
C ARG A 7 16.91 16.90 15.09
N PRO A 8 16.97 16.82 13.75
CA PRO A 8 17.89 15.92 13.07
C PRO A 8 19.32 16.48 12.98
N ALA A 9 20.29 15.60 13.17
CA ALA A 9 21.72 15.86 13.04
C ALA A 9 22.16 15.88 11.56
N SER A 10 23.05 16.81 11.21
CA SER A 10 23.63 16.97 9.88
C SER A 10 24.83 16.03 9.66
N TRP A 11 24.87 15.32 8.53
CA TRP A 11 26.06 14.61 8.04
C TRP A 11 26.48 15.13 6.63
N PRO A 12 27.77 15.08 6.27
CA PRO A 12 28.33 15.86 5.16
C PRO A 12 28.28 15.15 3.80
N THR A 13 28.02 15.94 2.75
CA THR A 13 28.04 15.54 1.33
C THR A 13 29.46 15.27 0.81
N ARG A 14 29.71 14.10 0.22
CA ARG A 14 30.90 13.85 -0.64
C ARG A 14 30.53 14.01 -2.11
N THR A 15 31.19 14.95 -2.77
CA THR A 15 31.24 15.12 -4.23
C THR A 15 32.23 14.13 -4.85
N ALA A 16 31.84 13.42 -5.91
CA ALA A 16 32.74 12.63 -6.74
C ALA A 16 32.89 13.25 -8.14
N SER A 17 34.10 13.69 -8.48
CA SER A 17 34.47 14.17 -9.82
C SER A 17 34.84 12.97 -10.71
N ARG A 18 34.40 12.94 -11.97
CA ARG A 18 34.95 12.06 -13.01
C ARG A 18 35.72 12.89 -14.04
N LYS A 19 37.04 12.72 -14.03
CA LYS A 19 37.95 13.08 -15.13
C LYS A 19 37.84 12.05 -16.26
N GLY A 20 38.17 12.50 -17.46
CA GLY A 20 37.76 11.90 -18.73
C GLY A 20 38.59 10.73 -19.24
N ILE A 21 38.15 10.23 -20.41
CA ILE A 21 38.92 9.40 -21.34
C ILE A 21 38.60 9.88 -22.75
N LYS A 22 39.64 10.30 -23.48
CA LYS A 22 39.67 10.66 -24.92
C LYS A 22 40.24 9.48 -25.72
N ARG A 23 39.66 9.18 -26.88
CA ARG A 23 40.26 8.64 -28.14
C ARG A 23 39.12 8.10 -29.03
N MET A 24 39.15 8.07 -30.36
CA MET A 24 39.85 8.76 -31.47
C MET A 24 39.28 8.13 -32.77
N MET A 25 39.35 8.85 -33.91
CA MET A 25 39.15 8.40 -35.31
C MET A 25 37.69 8.25 -35.78
N GLY A 26 37.26 8.71 -36.96
CA GLY A 26 37.92 9.37 -38.09
C GLY A 26 36.84 9.90 -39.06
N ARG A 27 37.15 10.95 -39.83
CA ARG A 27 36.27 11.60 -40.83
C ARG A 27 36.39 10.92 -42.19
N PRO A 28 35.32 10.85 -43.01
CA PRO A 28 35.46 10.66 -44.46
C PRO A 28 35.33 11.97 -45.24
N LEU A 29 36.08 11.98 -46.34
CA LEU A 29 36.40 13.03 -47.30
C LEU A 29 35.25 13.25 -48.29
N LEU A 30 34.93 14.50 -48.61
CA LEU A 30 34.07 14.91 -49.73
C LEU A 30 34.89 14.94 -51.02
N ILE A 31 34.38 14.36 -52.10
CA ILE A 31 34.90 14.50 -53.47
C ILE A 31 33.78 15.08 -54.34
N HIS A 32 34.03 16.26 -54.90
CA HIS A 32 33.22 16.92 -55.93
C HIS A 32 33.70 16.49 -57.32
N HIS A 33 32.78 16.21 -58.24
CA HIS A 33 33.01 16.35 -59.68
C HIS A 33 31.76 16.94 -60.36
N PRO A 34 31.89 17.93 -61.28
CA PRO A 34 30.76 18.62 -61.92
C PRO A 34 30.63 18.23 -63.41
N LEU A 35 29.41 18.19 -63.99
CA LEU A 35 29.15 18.41 -65.43
C LEU A 35 27.66 18.84 -65.67
N VAL A 36 27.40 20.12 -65.97
CA VAL A 36 26.95 20.75 -67.25
C VAL A 36 25.57 20.29 -67.81
N PRO A 37 24.62 21.22 -68.11
CA PRO A 37 23.26 20.89 -68.55
C PRO A 37 23.14 20.77 -70.09
N PHE A 38 22.35 19.82 -70.57
CA PHE A 38 21.87 19.78 -71.95
C PHE A 38 20.35 19.98 -71.96
N THR A 39 19.92 21.13 -72.46
CA THR A 39 18.53 21.40 -72.84
C THR A 39 18.28 20.85 -74.24
N LEU A 40 17.31 19.97 -74.41
CA LEU A 40 16.71 19.70 -75.71
C LEU A 40 15.20 19.86 -75.61
N ASN A 41 14.71 20.99 -76.13
CA ASN A 41 13.30 21.21 -76.43
C ASN A 41 12.93 20.35 -77.64
N LEU A 42 12.01 19.41 -77.48
CA LEU A 42 11.21 18.90 -78.59
C LEU A 42 9.74 18.92 -78.17
N ALA A 43 9.04 19.93 -78.65
CA ALA A 43 7.59 20.02 -78.56
C ALA A 43 6.98 18.99 -79.53
N PHE A 44 6.20 18.04 -79.01
CA PHE A 44 5.29 17.23 -79.82
C PHE A 44 3.86 17.44 -79.35
N LYS A 45 3.01 17.66 -80.36
CA LYS A 45 1.61 18.06 -80.32
C LYS A 45 0.74 17.20 -79.40
N LEU A 46 -0.12 17.89 -78.65
CA LEU A 46 -1.28 17.36 -77.95
C LEU A 46 -2.29 16.72 -78.92
N SER A 47 -2.80 15.54 -78.56
CA SER A 47 -4.15 15.10 -78.93
C SER A 47 -4.83 14.48 -77.69
N PRO A 48 -6.16 14.61 -77.54
CA PRO A 48 -6.82 14.55 -76.24
C PRO A 48 -7.38 13.16 -75.99
N LEU A 49 -6.69 12.34 -75.20
CA LEU A 49 -7.26 11.13 -74.63
C LEU A 49 -6.94 11.07 -73.13
N MET A 50 -7.93 11.56 -72.39
CA MET A 50 -8.42 10.98 -71.13
C MET A 50 -7.75 11.37 -69.81
N GLU A 51 -8.47 12.23 -69.09
CA GLU A 51 -8.28 12.69 -67.71
C GLU A 51 -8.51 11.61 -66.62
N TRP A 52 -7.88 10.44 -66.69
CA TRP A 52 -8.06 9.43 -65.62
C TRP A 52 -7.17 9.63 -64.38
N TRP A 53 -6.14 10.49 -64.46
CA TRP A 53 -5.20 10.71 -63.33
C TRP A 53 -5.72 11.70 -62.27
N LYS A 54 -6.70 12.55 -62.60
CA LYS A 54 -7.29 13.54 -61.67
C LYS A 54 -8.24 12.90 -60.64
N ILE A 55 -8.73 11.68 -60.88
CA ILE A 55 -9.62 10.95 -59.97
C ILE A 55 -8.82 10.08 -58.98
N LEU A 56 -7.59 9.69 -59.33
CA LEU A 56 -6.71 8.89 -58.47
C LEU A 56 -6.00 9.71 -57.37
N SER A 57 -5.93 11.04 -57.49
CA SER A 57 -5.29 11.91 -56.48
C SER A 57 -6.21 12.32 -55.33
N ALA A 58 -7.53 12.39 -55.54
CA ALA A 58 -8.47 12.81 -54.50
C ALA A 58 -8.76 11.71 -53.47
N ALA A 59 -8.90 10.45 -53.90
CA ALA A 59 -9.23 9.33 -53.02
C ALA A 59 -8.06 8.88 -52.12
N VAL A 60 -6.82 9.20 -52.49
CA VAL A 60 -5.62 8.93 -51.68
C VAL A 60 -5.37 10.07 -50.69
N ALA A 61 -5.62 11.32 -51.09
CA ALA A 61 -5.48 12.49 -50.21
C ALA A 61 -6.48 12.47 -49.04
N ASP A 62 -7.73 12.04 -49.28
CA ASP A 62 -8.78 11.97 -48.25
C ASP A 62 -8.50 10.87 -47.20
N LYS A 63 -7.96 9.73 -47.65
CA LYS A 63 -7.53 8.65 -46.74
C LYS A 63 -6.26 9.00 -45.95
N ILE A 64 -5.35 9.78 -46.53
CA ILE A 64 -4.15 10.27 -45.83
C ILE A 64 -4.53 11.36 -44.81
N PHE A 65 -5.49 12.23 -45.13
CA PHE A 65 -5.98 13.25 -44.18
C PHE A 65 -6.71 12.63 -42.99
N HIS A 66 -7.48 11.56 -43.20
CA HIS A 66 -8.11 10.79 -42.11
C HIS A 66 -7.11 9.95 -41.29
N VAL A 67 -6.03 9.44 -41.89
CA VAL A 67 -4.96 8.76 -41.14
C VAL A 67 -4.09 9.76 -40.34
N LEU A 68 -3.90 10.99 -40.84
CA LEU A 68 -3.21 12.07 -40.12
C LEU A 68 -4.06 12.70 -39.00
N LEU A 69 -5.39 12.73 -39.14
CA LEU A 69 -6.32 13.13 -38.06
C LEU A 69 -6.62 12.00 -37.06
N TYR A 70 -6.39 10.74 -37.43
CA TYR A 70 -6.45 9.58 -36.53
C TYR A 70 -5.10 9.25 -35.87
N VAL A 71 -4.07 10.08 -36.08
CA VAL A 71 -3.10 10.34 -35.00
C VAL A 71 -3.83 11.24 -33.99
N ILE A 72 -4.86 10.66 -33.38
CA ILE A 72 -5.46 11.11 -32.15
C ILE A 72 -4.28 11.43 -31.26
N THR A 73 -4.26 12.66 -30.77
CA THR A 73 -3.46 13.07 -29.65
C THR A 73 -3.58 11.99 -28.57
N ALA A 74 -2.67 11.02 -28.57
CA ALA A 74 -2.29 10.30 -27.38
C ALA A 74 -1.62 11.38 -26.54
N THR A 75 -2.44 12.19 -25.88
CA THR A 75 -1.99 13.02 -24.77
C THR A 75 -1.39 12.01 -23.83
N THR A 76 -0.06 11.93 -23.79
CA THR A 76 0.64 11.34 -22.66
C THR A 76 0.20 12.19 -21.48
N LEU A 77 -0.88 11.78 -20.83
CA LEU A 77 -1.38 12.49 -19.67
C LEU A 77 -0.21 12.48 -18.70
N SER A 78 0.36 13.66 -18.45
CA SER A 78 1.49 13.77 -17.54
C SER A 78 1.07 13.11 -16.23
N PRO A 79 1.89 12.19 -15.68
CA PRO A 79 1.55 11.52 -14.44
C PRO A 79 1.18 12.56 -13.37
N PRO A 80 0.13 12.33 -12.57
CA PRO A 80 -0.32 13.33 -11.59
C PRO A 80 0.82 13.64 -10.63
N SER A 81 1.15 14.93 -10.47
CA SER A 81 2.20 15.37 -9.57
C SER A 81 1.66 16.31 -8.51
N VAL A 82 2.08 16.13 -7.26
CA VAL A 82 1.68 16.94 -6.12
C VAL A 82 2.92 17.41 -5.38
N LYS A 83 3.02 18.73 -5.17
CA LYS A 83 4.03 19.34 -4.32
C LYS A 83 3.47 19.49 -2.90
N LEU A 84 4.13 18.85 -1.92
CA LEU A 84 3.82 18.98 -0.49
C LEU A 84 5.07 19.52 0.22
N ASP A 85 4.93 20.65 0.92
CA ASP A 85 6.03 21.32 1.60
C ASP A 85 7.27 21.50 0.69
N HIS A 86 8.30 20.67 0.92
CA HIS A 86 9.57 20.67 0.21
C HIS A 86 9.77 19.40 -0.66
N ALA A 87 8.72 18.61 -0.90
CA ALA A 87 8.78 17.39 -1.70
C ALA A 87 7.77 17.41 -2.86
N ILE A 88 8.09 16.66 -3.91
CA ILE A 88 7.23 16.46 -5.08
C ILE A 88 6.99 14.97 -5.25
N PHE A 89 5.73 14.57 -5.33
CA PHE A 89 5.32 13.17 -5.50
C PHE A 89 4.64 12.99 -6.84
N THR A 90 5.08 12.00 -7.60
CA THR A 90 4.49 11.65 -8.90
C THR A 90 3.74 10.33 -8.77
N GLY A 91 2.43 10.35 -8.96
CA GLY A 91 1.56 9.17 -8.82
C GLY A 91 1.10 8.58 -10.15
N THR A 92 0.04 7.78 -10.09
CA THR A 92 -0.66 7.25 -11.28
C THR A 92 -2.12 7.71 -11.29
N THR A 93 -2.73 7.73 -12.47
CA THR A 93 -4.18 7.92 -12.61
C THR A 93 -4.75 6.78 -13.43
N ASN A 94 -5.76 6.11 -12.90
CA ASN A 94 -6.54 5.09 -13.60
C ASN A 94 -8.02 5.48 -13.54
N GLY A 95 -8.59 5.82 -14.70
CA GLY A 95 -9.97 6.29 -14.79
C GLY A 95 -10.22 7.52 -13.92
N SER A 96 -11.17 7.40 -12.99
CA SER A 96 -11.59 8.49 -12.11
C SER A 96 -10.76 8.64 -10.83
N VAL A 97 -9.71 7.83 -10.63
CA VAL A 97 -8.92 7.81 -9.39
C VAL A 97 -7.44 8.07 -9.69
N SER A 98 -6.85 8.99 -8.95
CA SER A 98 -5.39 9.12 -8.85
C SER A 98 -4.90 8.45 -7.57
N ALA A 99 -3.80 7.71 -7.68
CA ALA A 99 -3.13 7.04 -6.58
C ALA A 99 -1.70 7.56 -6.41
N PHE A 100 -1.31 7.80 -5.17
CA PHE A 100 0.06 8.09 -4.76
C PHE A 100 0.45 7.05 -3.73
N LEU A 101 1.27 6.10 -4.14
CA LEU A 101 1.63 4.90 -3.41
C LEU A 101 3.04 5.05 -2.83
N GLY A 102 3.30 4.46 -1.66
CA GLY A 102 4.63 4.42 -1.08
C GLY A 102 5.20 5.78 -0.66
N ILE A 103 4.36 6.80 -0.37
CA ILE A 103 4.83 8.13 0.06
C ILE A 103 5.55 8.00 1.41
N PRO A 104 6.86 8.30 1.52
CA PRO A 104 7.55 8.32 2.79
C PRO A 104 7.07 9.51 3.63
N TYR A 105 6.64 9.25 4.87
CA TYR A 105 6.13 10.30 5.76
C TYR A 105 7.15 10.80 6.79
N THR A 106 8.38 10.27 6.77
CA THR A 106 9.47 10.62 7.69
C THR A 106 10.73 11.15 6.99
N GLN A 107 10.77 11.13 5.65
CA GLN A 107 11.98 11.44 4.87
C GLN A 107 12.12 12.94 4.52
N PRO A 108 13.35 13.42 4.25
CA PRO A 108 13.64 14.83 3.94
C PRO A 108 13.05 15.31 2.60
N PRO A 109 13.17 16.61 2.27
CA PRO A 109 12.78 17.16 0.97
C PRO A 109 13.33 16.40 -0.25
N GLY A 110 12.54 16.25 -1.31
CA GLY A 110 12.99 15.57 -2.54
C GLY A 110 11.89 15.33 -3.57
N THR A 111 12.27 14.74 -4.72
CA THR A 111 11.32 14.26 -5.72
C THR A 111 11.21 12.75 -5.59
N TYR A 112 9.99 12.26 -5.42
CA TYR A 112 9.68 10.86 -5.14
C TYR A 112 8.74 10.31 -6.20
N ASP A 113 9.06 9.12 -6.67
CA ASP A 113 8.14 8.31 -7.46
C ASP A 113 7.17 7.59 -6.52
N ALA A 114 5.90 8.00 -6.58
CA ALA A 114 4.80 7.44 -5.81
C ALA A 114 3.84 6.66 -6.72
N SER A 115 4.34 6.06 -7.80
CA SER A 115 3.55 5.24 -8.72
C SER A 115 3.43 3.78 -8.29
N VAL A 116 4.24 3.33 -7.33
CA VAL A 116 4.34 1.94 -6.87
C VAL A 116 4.19 1.85 -5.36
N TYR A 117 3.70 0.71 -4.87
CA TYR A 117 3.62 0.46 -3.43
C TYR A 117 5.01 0.51 -2.78
N GLY A 118 5.07 1.13 -1.59
CA GLY A 118 6.24 1.08 -0.74
C GLY A 118 6.49 -0.32 -0.18
N LEU A 119 7.68 -0.52 0.37
CA LEU A 119 8.06 -1.77 1.03
C LEU A 119 7.28 -1.93 2.34
N ILE A 120 6.95 -3.17 2.70
CA ILE A 120 6.36 -3.45 4.00
C ILE A 120 7.46 -3.55 5.06
N CYS A 121 7.10 -3.31 6.33
CA CYS A 121 8.05 -3.49 7.41
C CYS A 121 8.37 -4.97 7.62
N PRO A 122 9.55 -5.30 8.18
CA PRO A 122 9.93 -6.69 8.43
C PRO A 122 8.85 -7.42 9.23
N GLN A 123 8.36 -8.52 8.69
CA GLN A 123 7.40 -9.42 9.31
C GLN A 123 8.16 -10.56 10.00
N GLN A 124 7.65 -11.00 11.14
CA GLN A 124 8.19 -12.17 11.82
C GLN A 124 7.67 -13.43 11.12
N THR A 125 8.58 -14.30 10.70
CA THR A 125 8.21 -15.60 10.12
C THR A 125 7.61 -16.48 11.21
N THR A 126 6.34 -16.83 11.07
CA THR A 126 5.67 -17.79 11.95
C THR A 126 6.06 -19.21 11.55
N ARG A 127 6.70 -19.94 12.45
CA ARG A 127 6.87 -21.39 12.30
C ARG A 127 5.86 -22.09 13.20
N ILE A 128 4.61 -22.10 12.75
CA ILE A 128 3.57 -22.88 13.44
C ILE A 128 3.97 -24.35 13.29
N PRO A 129 4.21 -25.10 14.37
CA PRO A 129 4.57 -26.50 14.32
C PRO A 129 3.32 -27.31 13.99
N PHE A 130 2.89 -27.26 12.73
CA PHE A 130 1.98 -28.25 12.23
C PHE A 130 2.70 -29.61 12.27
N GLY A 131 1.94 -30.70 12.47
CA GLY A 131 2.51 -32.05 12.44
C GLY A 131 3.11 -32.39 11.07
N ASN A 132 3.31 -33.68 10.76
CA ASN A 132 3.76 -34.07 9.42
C ASN A 132 2.72 -33.69 8.36
N LEU A 133 2.82 -32.48 7.80
CA LEU A 133 1.99 -32.00 6.72
C LEU A 133 2.50 -32.57 5.40
N THR A 134 1.60 -32.71 4.43
CA THR A 134 2.00 -33.03 3.06
C THR A 134 2.71 -31.83 2.44
N ALA A 135 3.61 -32.07 1.47
CA ALA A 135 4.31 -31.00 0.77
C ALA A 135 3.36 -30.00 0.09
N GLU A 136 2.18 -30.46 -0.35
CA GLU A 136 1.14 -29.61 -0.93
C GLU A 136 0.54 -28.66 0.11
N THR A 137 0.26 -29.17 1.32
CA THR A 137 -0.27 -28.35 2.42
C THR A 137 0.75 -27.31 2.88
N GLU A 138 2.03 -27.68 2.97
CA GLU A 138 3.12 -26.75 3.30
C GLU A 138 3.24 -25.61 2.27
N ALA A 139 3.13 -25.93 0.97
CA ALA A 139 3.19 -24.93 -0.09
C ALA A 139 2.01 -23.95 -0.05
N ILE A 140 0.79 -24.44 0.18
CA ILE A 140 -0.40 -23.60 0.33
C ILE A 140 -0.26 -22.72 1.57
N LEU A 141 0.13 -23.30 2.70
CA LEU A 141 0.31 -22.60 3.96
C LEU A 141 1.35 -21.49 3.84
N ALA A 142 2.49 -21.76 3.21
CA ALA A 142 3.51 -20.75 2.92
C ALA A 142 2.95 -19.61 2.06
N SER A 143 2.13 -19.90 1.06
CA SER A 143 1.52 -18.87 0.20
C SER A 143 0.51 -17.97 0.93
N VAL A 144 -0.17 -18.50 1.95
CA VAL A 144 -1.19 -17.77 2.73
C VAL A 144 -0.56 -17.00 3.89
N LEU A 145 0.42 -17.59 4.57
CA LEU A 145 1.04 -16.98 5.76
C LEU A 145 2.17 -16.00 5.41
N LEU A 146 2.87 -16.22 4.30
CA LEU A 146 4.01 -15.40 3.89
C LEU A 146 3.65 -14.63 2.62
N ASN A 147 2.82 -13.60 2.76
CA ASN A 147 2.62 -12.65 1.67
C ASN A 147 3.98 -12.05 1.28
N ALA A 148 4.50 -12.44 0.11
CA ALA A 148 5.83 -12.15 -0.41
C ALA A 148 6.02 -10.69 -0.88
N SER A 149 5.47 -9.73 -0.14
CA SER A 149 5.78 -8.32 -0.38
C SER A 149 7.22 -8.05 0.06
N PRO A 150 8.03 -7.36 -0.76
CA PRO A 150 9.41 -7.05 -0.40
C PRO A 150 9.43 -6.20 0.87
N GLN A 151 10.30 -6.59 1.80
CA GLN A 151 10.36 -6.04 3.15
C GLN A 151 11.64 -5.20 3.34
N SER A 152 11.57 -4.14 4.14
CA SER A 152 12.72 -3.29 4.50
C SER A 152 12.45 -2.54 5.79
N GLU A 153 13.48 -2.15 6.54
CA GLU A 153 13.33 -1.21 7.66
C GLU A 153 12.91 0.20 7.20
N ASP A 154 13.21 0.56 5.95
CA ASP A 154 12.71 1.77 5.30
C ASP A 154 11.30 1.52 4.70
N CYS A 155 10.35 1.26 5.59
CA CYS A 155 8.97 0.87 5.27
C CYS A 155 7.91 1.91 5.68
N LEU A 156 8.34 3.05 6.25
CA LEU A 156 7.43 4.06 6.81
C LEU A 156 6.80 4.91 5.70
N THR A 157 5.90 4.27 4.97
CA THR A 157 5.21 4.84 3.81
C THR A 157 3.70 4.83 3.98
N ILE A 158 3.02 5.72 3.27
CA ILE A 158 1.56 5.78 3.17
C ILE A 158 1.11 5.75 1.72
N ASN A 159 -0.12 5.28 1.51
CA ASN A 159 -0.78 5.32 0.21
C ASN A 159 -1.97 6.29 0.30
N VAL A 160 -2.14 7.11 -0.74
CA VAL A 160 -3.23 8.08 -0.84
C VAL A 160 -3.98 7.85 -2.15
N TYR A 161 -5.30 7.75 -2.05
CA TYR A 161 -6.20 7.67 -3.18
C TYR A 161 -7.11 8.90 -3.17
N LYS A 162 -7.30 9.51 -4.34
CA LYS A 162 -8.21 10.65 -4.50
C LYS A 162 -8.94 10.58 -5.84
N PRO A 163 -10.10 11.24 -5.98
CA PRO A 163 -10.66 11.48 -7.30
C PRO A 163 -9.65 12.21 -8.21
N ALA A 164 -9.56 11.81 -9.46
CA ALA A 164 -8.58 12.32 -10.41
C ALA A 164 -8.69 13.84 -10.58
N ASN A 165 -9.92 14.35 -10.60
CA ASN A 165 -10.25 15.77 -10.72
C ASN A 165 -10.18 16.57 -9.40
N ALA A 166 -9.89 15.92 -8.26
CA ALA A 166 -9.80 16.64 -6.98
C ALA A 166 -8.59 17.58 -6.95
N THR A 167 -8.81 18.81 -6.51
CA THR A 167 -7.80 19.87 -6.36
C THR A 167 -7.59 20.21 -4.88
N PRO A 168 -6.58 21.02 -4.53
CA PRO A 168 -6.41 21.49 -3.15
C PRO A 168 -7.61 22.23 -2.57
N SER A 169 -8.48 22.81 -3.42
CA SER A 169 -9.70 23.51 -2.98
C SER A 169 -10.92 22.60 -2.81
N SER A 170 -10.86 21.32 -3.20
CA SER A 170 -12.01 20.39 -3.13
C SER A 170 -12.46 20.05 -1.71
N LYS A 171 -11.58 20.18 -0.69
CA LYS A 171 -11.88 19.95 0.75
C LYS A 171 -12.68 18.66 1.03
N LEU A 172 -12.30 17.57 0.36
CA LEU A 172 -12.98 16.28 0.52
C LEU A 172 -12.75 15.70 1.93
N PRO A 173 -13.72 14.96 2.50
CA PRO A 173 -13.51 14.19 3.72
C PRO A 173 -12.36 13.18 3.54
N VAL A 174 -11.51 13.04 4.56
CA VAL A 174 -10.37 12.11 4.54
C VAL A 174 -10.68 10.89 5.38
N VAL A 175 -10.63 9.71 4.76
CA VAL A 175 -10.78 8.42 5.43
C VAL A 175 -9.39 7.84 5.68
N VAL A 176 -9.06 7.61 6.95
CA VAL A 176 -7.77 7.03 7.35
C VAL A 176 -7.98 5.56 7.71
N PHE A 177 -7.42 4.66 6.89
CA PHE A 177 -7.62 3.21 7.01
C PHE A 177 -7.40 2.68 8.43
N LYS A 178 -6.32 3.07 9.13
CA LYS A 178 -6.06 2.61 10.50
C LYS A 178 -7.20 2.93 11.48
N ARG A 179 -7.87 4.07 11.33
CA ARG A 179 -9.01 4.44 12.21
C ARG A 179 -10.24 3.61 11.89
N VAL A 180 -10.54 3.43 10.60
CA VAL A 180 -11.64 2.58 10.14
C VAL A 180 -11.41 1.13 10.57
N ALA A 181 -10.19 0.60 10.42
CA ALA A 181 -9.84 -0.74 10.85
C ALA A 181 -9.99 -0.92 12.37
N ALA A 182 -9.62 0.07 13.18
CA ALA A 182 -9.85 0.02 14.63
C ALA A 182 -11.35 -0.01 14.97
N PHE A 183 -12.16 0.79 14.28
CA PHE A 183 -13.61 0.82 14.44
C PHE A 183 -14.27 -0.51 14.01
N LEU A 184 -13.90 -1.03 12.83
CA LEU A 184 -14.34 -2.34 12.36
C LEU A 184 -13.89 -3.47 13.29
N GLY A 185 -12.70 -3.35 13.91
CA GLY A 185 -12.23 -4.29 14.91
C GLY A 185 -13.12 -4.32 16.17
N ASP A 186 -13.68 -3.17 16.55
CA ASP A 186 -14.64 -3.10 17.65
C ASP A 186 -15.99 -3.70 17.27
N ILE A 187 -16.50 -3.39 16.08
CA ILE A 187 -17.74 -3.95 15.54
C ILE A 187 -17.67 -5.48 15.47
N ASN A 188 -16.60 -6.03 14.89
CA ASN A 188 -16.55 -7.46 14.57
C ASN A 188 -16.04 -8.32 15.72
N PHE A 189 -15.19 -7.79 16.60
CA PHE A 189 -14.52 -8.61 17.62
C PHE A 189 -14.79 -8.12 19.05
N GLN A 190 -14.48 -6.85 19.36
CA GLN A 190 -14.48 -6.41 20.76
C GLN A 190 -15.88 -6.21 21.34
N GLY A 191 -16.79 -5.61 20.57
CA GLY A 191 -18.19 -5.41 20.92
C GLY A 191 -18.92 -6.73 21.15
N PRO A 192 -19.01 -7.61 20.13
CA PRO A 192 -19.68 -8.91 20.27
C PRO A 192 -19.14 -9.77 21.42
N ARG A 193 -17.81 -9.80 21.61
CA ARG A 193 -17.18 -10.52 22.74
C ARG A 193 -17.69 -9.97 24.08
N ARG A 194 -17.62 -8.64 24.28
CA ARG A 194 -18.03 -8.02 25.55
C ARG A 194 -19.52 -8.14 25.79
N PHE A 195 -20.33 -7.90 24.76
CA PHE A 195 -21.79 -8.07 24.79
C PHE A 195 -22.19 -9.49 25.23
N LEU A 196 -21.58 -10.51 24.61
CA LEU A 196 -21.83 -11.91 24.98
C LEU A 196 -21.47 -12.17 26.45
N LEU A 197 -20.28 -11.76 26.90
CA LEU A 197 -19.86 -11.96 28.29
C LEU A 197 -20.80 -11.27 29.28
N GLN A 198 -21.26 -10.07 28.97
CA GLN A 198 -22.19 -9.33 29.82
C GLN A 198 -23.57 -9.98 29.89
N ALA A 199 -24.09 -10.44 28.75
CA ALA A 199 -25.38 -11.12 28.65
C ALA A 199 -25.39 -12.51 29.31
N ARG A 200 -24.24 -13.18 29.41
CA ARG A 200 -24.09 -14.48 30.08
C ARG A 200 -23.77 -14.37 31.56
N SER A 201 -23.34 -13.20 32.03
CA SER A 201 -23.04 -12.98 33.44
C SER A 201 -24.26 -13.29 34.32
N GLY A 202 -24.07 -14.08 35.38
CA GLY A 202 -25.15 -14.56 36.24
C GLY A 202 -25.97 -15.74 35.68
N HIS A 203 -25.89 -16.02 34.37
CA HIS A 203 -26.62 -17.11 33.72
C HIS A 203 -25.75 -18.33 33.40
N GLN A 204 -24.45 -18.11 33.15
CA GLN A 204 -23.49 -19.17 32.87
C GLN A 204 -22.12 -18.78 33.42
N LYS A 205 -21.34 -19.78 33.82
CA LYS A 205 -19.95 -19.54 34.19
C LYS A 205 -19.16 -19.18 32.93
N THR A 206 -18.59 -17.97 32.94
CA THR A 206 -17.82 -17.42 31.83
C THR A 206 -16.49 -16.88 32.34
N TRP A 207 -15.44 -17.09 31.57
CA TRP A 207 -14.10 -16.60 31.84
C TRP A 207 -13.56 -15.93 30.57
N SER A 208 -12.77 -14.88 30.76
CA SER A 208 -12.12 -14.16 29.66
C SER A 208 -10.65 -13.98 29.96
N PHE A 209 -9.83 -13.93 28.91
CA PHE A 209 -8.41 -13.68 29.01
C PHE A 209 -7.97 -12.65 27.95
N LEU A 210 -6.78 -12.09 28.14
CA LEU A 210 -6.11 -11.18 27.21
C LEU A 210 -4.64 -11.60 27.09
N SER A 211 -4.18 -11.90 25.87
CA SER A 211 -2.75 -12.08 25.63
C SER A 211 -2.08 -10.75 25.31
N LYS A 212 -1.07 -10.37 26.11
CA LYS A 212 -0.16 -9.25 25.82
C LYS A 212 1.27 -9.72 25.58
N ARG A 213 1.46 -11.02 25.32
CA ARG A 213 2.76 -11.66 25.14
C ARG A 213 3.36 -11.45 23.75
N MET A 214 4.59 -11.90 23.58
CA MET A 214 5.38 -11.81 22.35
C MET A 214 5.66 -10.36 21.96
N LYS A 215 5.90 -9.50 22.98
CA LYS A 215 6.26 -8.09 22.81
C LYS A 215 7.66 -7.77 23.32
N ASP A 216 8.46 -8.81 23.58
CA ASP A 216 9.83 -8.70 24.11
C ASP A 216 10.77 -7.91 23.20
N THR A 217 10.50 -7.84 21.90
CA THR A 217 11.24 -6.99 20.97
C THR A 217 10.68 -5.56 21.01
N PRO A 218 11.41 -4.58 21.57
CA PRO A 218 10.91 -3.21 21.68
C PRO A 218 10.60 -2.63 20.30
N GLY A 219 9.41 -2.04 20.16
CA GLY A 219 8.97 -1.37 18.94
C GLY A 219 8.27 -2.26 17.90
N LEU A 220 8.48 -3.59 17.94
CA LEU A 220 7.87 -4.50 16.96
C LEU A 220 6.48 -5.00 17.40
N GLY A 221 6.27 -5.15 18.71
CA GLY A 221 5.01 -5.67 19.25
C GLY A 221 4.82 -7.15 18.94
N ALA A 222 3.57 -7.62 18.98
CA ALA A 222 3.21 -9.00 18.70
C ALA A 222 2.63 -9.12 17.28
N PHE A 223 3.06 -10.14 16.53
CA PHE A 223 2.53 -10.45 15.21
C PHE A 223 1.13 -11.10 15.29
N HIS A 224 0.40 -11.10 14.16
CA HIS A 224 -0.94 -11.66 14.08
C HIS A 224 -0.94 -13.19 14.26
N GLY A 225 -1.73 -13.71 15.21
CA GLY A 225 -1.80 -15.13 15.50
C GLY A 225 -0.69 -15.65 16.41
N SER A 226 0.13 -14.78 17.00
CA SER A 226 1.19 -15.18 17.93
C SER A 226 0.66 -15.90 19.18
N ASP A 227 -0.59 -15.66 19.55
CA ASP A 227 -1.28 -16.37 20.61
C ASP A 227 -1.54 -17.84 20.26
N ILE A 228 -1.75 -18.18 18.99
CA ILE A 228 -1.92 -19.56 18.51
C ILE A 228 -0.66 -20.37 18.80
N ASP A 229 0.52 -19.82 18.48
CA ASP A 229 1.79 -20.48 18.75
C ASP A 229 2.00 -20.76 20.25
N ILE A 230 1.59 -19.83 21.12
CA ILE A 230 1.73 -20.02 22.58
C ILE A 230 0.68 -21.02 23.10
N ILE A 231 -0.54 -21.00 22.57
CA ILE A 231 -1.62 -21.89 23.02
C ILE A 231 -1.41 -23.34 22.58
N TYR A 232 -0.89 -23.57 21.37
CA TYR A 232 -0.75 -24.93 20.80
C TYR A 232 0.69 -25.42 20.72
N GLY A 233 1.69 -24.54 20.83
CA GLY A 233 3.12 -24.86 20.71
C GLY A 233 3.78 -25.37 21.99
N SER A 234 3.02 -25.91 22.95
CA SER A 234 3.53 -26.45 24.24
C SER A 234 4.03 -25.39 25.23
N ALA A 235 3.38 -24.22 25.31
CA ALA A 235 3.69 -23.22 26.33
C ALA A 235 2.72 -23.27 27.53
N ASP A 236 3.01 -22.49 28.56
CA ASP A 236 2.23 -22.43 29.80
C ASP A 236 0.77 -21.99 29.60
N MET A 237 0.44 -21.22 28.55
CA MET A 237 -0.96 -20.80 28.27
C MET A 237 -1.90 -22.00 28.11
N THR A 238 -1.43 -23.11 27.55
CA THR A 238 -2.21 -24.35 27.44
C THR A 238 -2.70 -24.82 28.81
N ASP A 239 -1.83 -24.78 29.82
CA ASP A 239 -2.16 -25.24 31.18
C ASP A 239 -3.21 -24.35 31.84
N TYR A 240 -3.12 -23.02 31.67
CA TYR A 240 -4.17 -22.11 32.15
C TYR A 240 -5.51 -22.42 31.47
N LEU A 241 -5.52 -22.60 30.15
CA LEU A 241 -6.77 -22.80 29.41
C LEU A 241 -7.43 -24.16 29.69
N ILE A 242 -6.64 -25.20 29.99
CA ILE A 242 -7.17 -26.51 30.41
C ILE A 242 -7.61 -26.48 31.89
N ARG A 243 -6.93 -25.69 32.74
CA ARG A 243 -7.22 -25.55 34.17
C ARG A 243 -7.65 -24.14 34.52
N ILE A 244 -8.91 -23.83 34.20
CA ILE A 244 -9.50 -22.52 34.49
C ILE A 244 -9.53 -22.29 36.01
N ASN A 245 -8.60 -21.47 36.51
CA ASN A 245 -8.39 -21.22 37.94
C ASN A 245 -8.40 -19.72 38.32
N TRP A 246 -8.81 -18.84 37.42
CA TRP A 246 -8.94 -17.40 37.67
C TRP A 246 -10.40 -16.99 37.89
N PRO A 247 -10.64 -15.76 38.41
CA PRO A 247 -11.98 -15.29 38.72
C PRO A 247 -12.91 -15.33 37.51
N GLN A 248 -14.15 -15.76 37.76
CA GLN A 248 -15.24 -15.71 36.79
C GLN A 248 -15.52 -14.25 36.40
N TYR A 249 -15.84 -14.04 35.11
CA TYR A 249 -16.30 -12.74 34.62
C TYR A 249 -17.67 -12.39 35.24
N LYS A 250 -17.77 -11.19 35.81
CA LYS A 250 -19.01 -10.63 36.35
C LYS A 250 -19.21 -9.20 35.86
N ASN A 251 -20.45 -8.77 35.66
CA ASN A 251 -20.73 -7.40 35.20
C ASN A 251 -20.23 -6.34 36.20
N GLU A 252 -20.32 -6.65 37.50
CA GLU A 252 -19.88 -5.77 38.59
C GLU A 252 -18.36 -5.79 38.76
N THR A 253 -17.71 -6.91 38.41
CA THR A 253 -16.27 -7.12 38.53
C THR A 253 -15.73 -7.84 37.28
N PRO A 254 -15.60 -7.13 36.13
CA PRO A 254 -15.31 -7.74 34.83
C PRO A 254 -13.85 -8.16 34.72
N SER A 255 -13.50 -9.23 35.44
CA SER A 255 -12.14 -9.72 35.59
C SER A 255 -11.66 -10.49 34.35
N LEU A 256 -10.37 -10.33 34.04
CA LEU A 256 -9.65 -10.99 32.96
C LEU A 256 -8.36 -11.61 33.50
N LEU A 257 -7.98 -12.79 33.02
CA LEU A 257 -6.59 -13.23 33.10
C LEU A 257 -5.78 -12.55 31.98
N THR A 258 -4.82 -11.69 32.33
CA THR A 258 -3.95 -11.04 31.36
C THR A 258 -2.58 -11.70 31.36
N PHE A 259 -2.22 -12.33 30.25
CA PHE A 259 -0.90 -12.91 30.03
C PHE A 259 0.11 -11.82 29.68
N LEU A 260 1.27 -11.87 30.30
CA LEU A 260 2.34 -10.90 30.18
C LEU A 260 3.65 -11.61 29.83
N ASP A 261 4.57 -10.86 29.22
CA ASP A 261 5.97 -11.27 29.08
C ASP A 261 6.74 -11.02 30.39
N GLY A 262 7.86 -11.72 30.58
CA GLY A 262 8.76 -11.54 31.73
C GLY A 262 8.52 -12.49 32.91
N SER A 263 9.04 -12.13 34.09
CA SER A 263 9.04 -12.99 35.29
C SER A 263 7.67 -13.15 35.97
N ILE A 264 6.72 -12.27 35.67
CA ILE A 264 5.33 -12.37 36.11
C ILE A 264 4.50 -12.78 34.89
N PRO A 265 4.20 -14.08 34.71
CA PRO A 265 3.66 -14.59 33.45
C PRO A 265 2.20 -14.20 33.20
N ALA A 266 1.45 -13.86 34.24
CA ALA A 266 0.07 -13.38 34.13
C ALA A 266 -0.35 -12.57 35.36
N ASN A 267 -1.38 -11.73 35.21
CA ASN A 267 -2.03 -11.02 36.30
C ASN A 267 -3.54 -10.87 36.05
N ILE A 268 -4.32 -10.70 37.12
CA ILE A 268 -5.74 -10.36 37.02
C ILE A 268 -5.88 -8.87 36.73
N THR A 269 -6.67 -8.55 35.71
CA THR A 269 -6.95 -7.17 35.29
C THR A 269 -8.45 -6.99 35.04
N GLN A 270 -8.90 -5.75 34.83
CA GLN A 270 -10.29 -5.44 34.54
C GLN A 270 -10.53 -5.18 33.05
N ASP A 271 -11.64 -5.67 32.51
CA ASP A 271 -12.09 -5.47 31.12
C ASP A 271 -12.69 -4.07 30.90
N THR A 272 -11.91 -3.03 31.18
CA THR A 272 -12.35 -1.63 31.11
C THR A 272 -11.78 -0.89 29.90
N TYR A 273 -11.02 -1.57 29.04
CA TYR A 273 -10.42 -0.95 27.87
C TYR A 273 -11.51 -0.41 26.92
N ARG A 274 -11.45 0.89 26.64
CA ARG A 274 -12.38 1.64 25.76
C ARG A 274 -13.84 1.30 26.00
N LYS A 275 -14.24 1.19 27.27
CA LYS A 275 -15.57 0.74 27.68
C LYS A 275 -16.67 1.50 26.95
N GLU A 276 -16.66 2.82 27.07
CA GLU A 276 -17.70 3.71 26.57
C GLU A 276 -17.80 3.66 25.05
N GLY A 277 -16.64 3.63 24.36
CA GLY A 277 -16.60 3.57 22.90
C GLY A 277 -17.12 2.24 22.33
N ILE A 278 -16.74 1.11 22.95
CA ILE A 278 -17.22 -0.21 22.56
C ILE A 278 -18.72 -0.36 22.87
N GLU A 279 -19.18 0.17 24.00
CA GLU A 279 -20.60 0.17 24.39
C GLU A 279 -21.45 0.97 23.40
N PHE A 280 -20.98 2.16 23.00
CA PHE A 280 -21.64 2.97 21.96
C PHE A 280 -21.77 2.20 20.64
N VAL A 281 -20.68 1.60 20.15
CA VAL A 281 -20.69 0.83 18.90
C VAL A 281 -21.58 -0.40 19.00
N THR A 282 -21.57 -1.07 20.15
CA THR A 282 -22.46 -2.22 20.40
C THR A 282 -23.92 -1.81 20.35
N GLN A 283 -24.29 -0.70 20.99
CA GLN A 283 -25.66 -0.19 20.94
C GLN A 283 -26.07 0.20 19.52
N MET A 284 -25.20 0.87 18.77
CA MET A 284 -25.43 1.21 17.37
C MET A 284 -25.72 -0.04 16.52
N MET A 285 -25.00 -1.14 16.73
CA MET A 285 -25.24 -2.42 16.03
C MET A 285 -26.56 -3.09 16.44
N LEU A 286 -27.01 -2.90 17.68
CA LEU A 286 -28.28 -3.46 18.16
C LEU A 286 -29.48 -2.65 17.64
N ASP A 287 -29.31 -1.34 17.48
CA ASP A 287 -30.33 -0.44 16.96
C ASP A 287 -30.58 -0.68 15.45
N ASP A 288 -29.54 -1.04 14.70
CA ASP A 288 -29.63 -1.36 13.26
C ASP A 288 -28.80 -2.61 12.87
N PRO A 289 -29.36 -3.82 13.07
CA PRO A 289 -28.61 -5.08 12.92
C PRO A 289 -28.33 -5.52 11.47
N TRP A 290 -28.74 -4.75 10.45
CA TRP A 290 -28.71 -5.17 9.04
C TRP A 290 -27.88 -4.28 8.10
N GLN A 291 -26.98 -3.44 8.64
CA GLN A 291 -25.96 -2.75 7.84
C GLN A 291 -24.61 -3.45 7.91
#